data_AF-A0A438GTG8-F1
#
_entry.id   AF-A0A438GTG8-F1
#
_cell.length_a   1.000
_cell.length_b   1.000
_cell.length_c   1.000
_cell.angle_alpha   90.00
_cell.angle_beta   90.00
_cell.angle_gamma   90.00
#
_symmetry.space_group_name_H-M   'P 1'
#
loop_
_entity.id
_entity.type
_entity.pdbx_description
1 polymer ?
#
loop_
_entity_poly.entity_id
_entity_poly.type
_entity_poly.pdbx_seq_one_letter_code
_entity_poly.pdbx_strand_id
1 'polypeptide(L)'
;MILNHSIKTSNLAVVFRPVTDFNEIASHFIECIYVHIYNTKSRVQPGGPTQSHVTNPAIGTPLKGYQASQPNQFSGQYGAGLKGVDQLVIDYLQQPQSLARDQGVGRDELAQQLNVPVDKIMESIRSLEEEGLIYSTIDEWHYKSTGNG
;
A
#
# COMPACT_ATOMS: atom_id res chain seq x y z
N MET A 1 19.05 25.47 -45.85
CA MET A 1 20.30 25.79 -45.13
C MET A 1 20.11 27.17 -44.52
N ILE A 2 20.23 27.49 -43.23
CA ILE A 2 20.70 26.82 -42.02
C ILE A 2 20.03 27.56 -40.84
N LEU A 3 19.61 26.79 -39.83
CA LEU A 3 19.33 27.07 -38.40
C LEU A 3 18.89 28.48 -37.95
N ASN A 4 17.77 28.52 -37.20
CA ASN A 4 17.89 28.80 -35.76
C ASN A 4 16.65 28.29 -35.00
N HIS A 5 16.71 27.03 -34.58
CA HIS A 5 15.77 26.48 -33.61
C HIS A 5 16.22 27.01 -32.25
N SER A 6 15.46 27.93 -31.66
CA SER A 6 15.70 28.44 -30.31
C SER A 6 15.63 27.27 -29.32
N ILE A 7 16.79 26.73 -28.93
CA ILE A 7 16.92 25.77 -27.85
C ILE A 7 16.55 26.51 -26.57
N LYS A 8 15.33 26.30 -26.08
CA LYS A 8 14.90 26.78 -24.76
C LYS A 8 15.68 25.97 -23.73
N THR A 9 16.78 26.53 -23.23
CA THR A 9 17.58 25.91 -22.16
C THR A 9 16.77 25.95 -20.86
N SER A 10 16.35 24.77 -20.40
CA SER A 10 15.76 24.60 -19.07
C SER A 10 16.85 24.81 -18.02
N ASN A 11 16.82 25.94 -17.32
CA ASN A 11 17.74 26.21 -16.21
C ASN A 11 17.32 25.38 -14.99
N LEU A 12 17.84 24.16 -14.85
CA LEU A 12 17.70 23.39 -13.62
C LEU A 12 18.85 23.76 -12.68
N ALA A 13 18.60 24.65 -11.72
CA ALA A 13 19.54 24.90 -10.63
C ALA A 13 19.28 23.88 -9.51
N VAL A 14 20.19 22.93 -9.33
CA VAL A 14 20.17 21.98 -8.21
C VAL A 14 21.21 22.45 -7.19
N VAL A 15 20.77 22.66 -5.94
CA VAL A 15 21.65 23.08 -4.84
C VAL A 15 21.93 21.88 -3.94
N PHE A 16 23.20 21.53 -3.78
CA PHE A 16 23.66 20.55 -2.80
C PHE A 16 24.31 21.30 -1.64
N ARG A 17 23.80 21.10 -0.43
CA ARG A 17 24.38 21.64 0.80
C ARG A 17 24.82 20.48 1.70
N PRO A 18 26.07 20.46 2.20
CA PRO A 18 26.48 19.50 3.22
C PRO A 18 25.64 19.66 4.49
N VAL A 19 25.21 18.54 5.08
CA VAL A 19 24.53 18.53 6.38
C VAL A 19 25.56 18.86 7.46
N THR A 20 25.37 19.98 8.14
CA THR A 20 26.29 20.48 9.17
C THR A 20 25.82 20.23 10.59
N ASP A 21 24.53 19.99 10.76
CA ASP A 21 23.88 19.63 12.03
C ASP A 21 22.96 18.43 11.79
N PHE A 22 23.14 17.35 12.57
CA PHE A 22 22.34 16.14 12.43
C PHE A 22 20.86 16.35 12.79
N ASN A 23 20.53 17.39 13.55
CA ASN A 23 19.13 17.76 13.79
C ASN A 23 18.39 18.13 12.49
N GLU A 24 19.10 18.58 11.45
CA GLU A 24 18.52 18.85 10.11
C GLU A 24 17.90 17.58 9.50
N ILE A 25 18.44 16.40 9.80
CA ILE A 25 17.90 15.11 9.30
C ILE A 25 16.56 14.80 9.96
N ALA A 26 16.53 14.80 11.30
CA ALA A 26 15.32 14.49 12.06
C ALA A 26 14.21 15.51 11.76
N SER A 27 14.54 16.80 11.70
CA SER A 27 13.57 17.85 11.36
C SER A 27 13.05 17.74 9.93
N HIS A 28 13.89 17.38 8.94
CA HIS A 28 13.44 17.14 7.57
C HIS A 28 12.41 16.01 7.47
N PHE A 29 12.61 14.89 8.17
CA PHE A 29 11.63 13.80 8.20
C PHE A 29 10.29 14.24 8.81
N ILE A 30 10.32 14.98 9.92
CA ILE A 30 9.13 15.51 10.57
C ILE A 30 8.37 16.45 9.62
N GLU A 31 9.09 17.33 8.92
CA GLU A 31 8.52 18.26 7.94
C GLU A 31 7.87 17.51 6.75
N CYS A 32 8.56 16.51 6.19
CA CYS A 32 8.02 15.67 5.11
C CYS A 32 6.71 14.99 5.51
N ILE A 33 6.66 14.39 6.71
CA ILE A 33 5.44 13.76 7.25
C ILE A 33 4.33 14.80 7.42
N TYR A 34 4.65 15.96 8.00
CA TYR A 34 3.70 17.04 8.21
C TYR A 34 3.08 17.53 6.89
N VAL A 35 3.92 17.84 5.89
CA VAL A 35 3.49 18.31 4.57
C VAL A 35 2.65 17.26 3.86
N HIS A 36 3.03 15.98 3.95
CA HIS A 36 2.25 14.88 3.39
C HIS A 36 0.85 14.81 4.01
N ILE A 37 0.75 14.78 5.34
CA ILE A 37 -0.54 14.74 6.06
C ILE A 37 -1.39 15.97 5.72
N TYR A 38 -0.80 17.16 5.70
CA TYR A 38 -1.50 18.40 5.37
C TYR A 38 -2.08 18.35 3.95
N ASN A 39 -1.28 17.95 2.97
CA ASN A 39 -1.71 17.87 1.57
C ASN A 39 -2.75 16.78 1.34
N THR A 40 -2.62 15.63 2.01
CA THR A 40 -3.58 14.53 1.90
C THR A 40 -4.91 14.87 2.57
N LYS A 41 -4.91 15.47 3.76
CA LYS A 41 -6.14 15.88 4.46
C LYS A 41 -6.85 17.05 3.79
N SER A 42 -6.11 18.02 3.23
CA SER A 42 -6.70 19.16 2.51
C SER A 42 -7.35 18.75 1.17
N ARG A 43 -7.02 17.58 0.61
CA ARG A 43 -7.67 17.05 -0.60
C ARG A 43 -8.95 16.27 -0.33
N VAL A 44 -9.25 15.93 0.93
CA VAL A 44 -10.53 15.34 1.33
C VAL A 44 -11.54 16.47 1.56
N GLN A 45 -12.16 16.97 0.49
CA GLN A 45 -13.35 17.82 0.62
C GLN A 45 -14.56 16.93 1.00
N PRO A 46 -15.26 17.18 2.12
CA PRO A 46 -16.43 16.42 2.52
C PRO A 46 -17.67 16.96 1.80
N GLY A 47 -18.17 16.23 0.81
CA GLY A 47 -19.42 16.55 0.12
C GLY A 47 -20.32 15.33 0.00
N GLY A 48 -21.22 15.15 0.98
CA GLY A 48 -22.36 14.22 0.85
C GLY A 48 -22.85 13.63 2.20
N PRO A 49 -24.07 13.96 2.67
CA PRO A 49 -24.62 13.45 3.91
C PRO A 49 -25.46 12.19 3.67
N THR A 50 -25.17 11.09 4.36
CA THR A 50 -26.15 10.02 4.56
C THR A 50 -26.12 9.53 6.00
N GLN A 51 -27.30 9.60 6.60
CA GLN A 51 -27.67 9.32 7.98
C GLN A 51 -27.23 7.92 8.44
N SER A 52 -26.56 7.86 9.59
CA SER A 52 -26.35 6.64 10.35
C SER A 52 -27.48 6.47 11.37
N HIS A 53 -28.34 5.49 11.14
CA HIS A 53 -29.37 5.05 12.08
C HIS A 53 -28.74 4.16 13.16
N VAL A 54 -29.07 4.45 14.41
CA VAL A 54 -28.65 3.79 15.65
C VAL A 54 -29.70 2.78 16.11
N THR A 55 -29.27 1.58 16.54
CA THR A 55 -29.88 0.67 17.57
C THR A 55 -29.15 -0.67 17.50
N ASN A 56 -28.85 -1.46 18.53
CA ASN A 56 -28.78 -1.40 20.00
C ASN A 56 -28.00 -2.69 20.44
N PRO A 57 -27.52 -2.84 21.69
CA PRO A 57 -26.56 -3.86 22.11
C PRO A 57 -27.21 -5.12 22.71
N ALA A 58 -26.46 -6.22 22.80
CA ALA A 58 -26.79 -7.34 23.68
C ALA A 58 -25.53 -7.97 24.32
N ILE A 59 -25.62 -8.11 25.63
CA ILE A 59 -24.63 -8.53 26.63
C ILE A 59 -24.65 -10.07 26.76
N GLY A 60 -23.50 -10.70 27.03
CA GLY A 60 -23.47 -12.07 27.57
C GLY A 60 -22.11 -12.77 27.55
N THR A 61 -21.28 -12.56 28.57
CA THR A 61 -20.21 -13.50 29.04
C THR A 61 -20.81 -14.50 30.05
N PRO A 62 -20.12 -15.55 30.57
CA PRO A 62 -18.76 -16.08 30.30
C PRO A 62 -18.74 -17.63 30.10
N LEU A 63 -17.58 -18.24 29.81
CA LEU A 63 -17.04 -19.44 30.51
C LEU A 63 -15.75 -19.96 29.85
N LYS A 64 -14.94 -20.60 30.69
CA LYS A 64 -13.49 -20.77 30.62
C LYS A 64 -13.13 -22.19 30.14
N GLY A 65 -12.11 -22.33 29.28
CA GLY A 65 -11.55 -23.63 28.91
C GLY A 65 -10.19 -23.48 28.24
N TYR A 66 -9.13 -23.92 28.91
CA TYR A 66 -7.76 -23.93 28.41
C TYR A 66 -7.58 -25.07 27.38
N GLN A 67 -7.03 -24.76 26.20
CA GLN A 67 -6.37 -25.76 25.37
C GLN A 67 -5.27 -25.13 24.49
N ALA A 68 -4.23 -25.93 24.28
CA ALA A 68 -2.91 -25.66 23.73
C ALA A 68 -2.78 -24.63 22.58
N SER A 69 -1.68 -23.89 22.64
CA SER A 69 -1.15 -22.95 21.63
C SER A 69 -1.11 -23.56 20.23
N GLN A 70 -2.08 -23.15 19.41
CA GLN A 70 -2.09 -23.24 17.96
C GLN A 70 -1.07 -22.24 17.38
N PRO A 71 -0.37 -22.56 16.27
CA PRO A 71 0.51 -21.61 15.61
C PRO A 71 -0.32 -20.41 15.12
N ASN A 72 0.12 -19.22 15.54
CA ASN A 72 -0.40 -17.89 15.25
C ASN A 72 -1.50 -17.81 14.18
N GLN A 73 -2.75 -17.77 14.64
CA GLN A 73 -3.80 -17.06 13.95
C GLN A 73 -3.45 -15.57 13.97
N PHE A 74 -2.67 -15.10 12.99
CA PHE A 74 -2.69 -13.70 12.61
C PHE A 74 -3.97 -13.43 11.79
N SER A 75 -5.13 -13.73 12.37
CA SER A 75 -6.36 -13.05 12.03
C SER A 75 -6.31 -11.69 12.74
N GLY A 76 -5.36 -10.87 12.29
CA GLY A 76 -5.37 -9.45 12.58
C GLY A 76 -6.67 -8.91 12.04
N GLN A 77 -7.48 -8.39 12.94
CA GLN A 77 -8.72 -7.74 12.66
C GLN A 77 -8.43 -6.48 11.83
N TYR A 78 -8.31 -6.64 10.50
CA TYR A 78 -8.30 -5.53 9.55
C TYR A 78 -9.72 -4.96 9.52
N GLY A 79 -9.96 -4.01 10.42
CA GLY A 79 -11.23 -3.30 10.50
C GLY A 79 -11.55 -2.64 9.17
N ALA A 80 -12.65 -3.07 8.56
CA ALA A 80 -13.49 -2.31 7.63
C ALA A 80 -12.75 -1.33 6.68
N GLY A 81 -12.11 -1.83 5.62
CA GLY A 81 -11.56 -0.97 4.57
C GLY A 81 -11.12 -1.67 3.28
N LEU A 82 -10.46 -2.83 3.39
CA LEU A 82 -10.05 -3.63 2.23
C LEU A 82 -11.09 -4.72 1.94
N LYS A 83 -12.14 -4.39 1.20
CA LYS A 83 -13.05 -5.39 0.64
C LYS A 83 -13.10 -5.19 -0.86
N GLY A 84 -12.30 -5.98 -1.59
CA GLY A 84 -12.16 -5.85 -3.03
C GLY A 84 -11.00 -6.67 -3.58
N VAL A 85 -10.55 -6.33 -4.78
CA VAL A 85 -9.45 -7.00 -5.49
C VAL A 85 -8.15 -6.95 -4.68
N ASP A 86 -7.90 -5.87 -3.93
CA ASP A 86 -6.72 -5.69 -3.06
C ASP A 86 -6.56 -6.82 -2.05
N GLN A 87 -7.66 -7.23 -1.41
CA GLN A 87 -7.63 -8.34 -0.46
C GLN A 87 -7.34 -9.67 -1.17
N LEU A 88 -7.92 -9.89 -2.35
CA LEU A 88 -7.68 -11.12 -3.13
C LEU A 88 -6.23 -11.23 -3.57
N VAL A 89 -5.62 -10.12 -4.00
CA VAL A 89 -4.23 -10.07 -4.44
C VAL A 89 -3.30 -10.33 -3.26
N ILE A 90 -3.48 -9.64 -2.13
CA ILE A 90 -2.61 -9.84 -0.97
C ILE A 90 -2.75 -11.26 -0.39
N ASP A 91 -3.97 -11.81 -0.31
CA ASP A 91 -4.23 -13.17 0.17
C ASP A 91 -3.54 -14.20 -0.73
N TYR A 92 -3.57 -13.99 -2.05
CA TYR A 92 -2.90 -14.87 -3.01
C TYR A 92 -1.37 -14.82 -2.89
N LEU A 93 -0.81 -13.62 -2.75
CA LEU A 93 0.63 -13.42 -2.61
C LEU A 93 1.17 -13.98 -1.28
N GLN A 94 0.34 -14.06 -0.25
CA GLN A 94 0.68 -14.66 1.04
C GLN A 94 0.52 -16.19 1.08
N GLN A 95 0.04 -16.83 0.00
CA GLN A 95 -0.01 -18.29 -0.05
C GLN A 95 1.41 -18.88 -0.01
N PRO A 96 1.60 -20.05 0.64
CA PRO A 96 2.94 -20.66 0.76
C PRO A 96 3.65 -20.88 -0.58
N GLN A 97 2.89 -21.15 -1.64
CA GLN A 97 3.40 -21.36 -3.00
C GLN A 97 3.98 -20.08 -3.61
N SER A 98 3.29 -18.96 -3.39
CA SER A 98 3.72 -17.62 -3.82
C SER A 98 4.95 -17.16 -3.05
N LEU A 99 4.98 -17.37 -1.72
CA LEU A 99 6.09 -17.00 -0.85
C LEU A 99 7.38 -17.77 -1.19
N ALA A 100 7.26 -19.08 -1.47
CA ALA A 100 8.39 -19.93 -1.81
C ALA A 100 9.02 -19.62 -3.19
N ARG A 101 8.38 -18.82 -4.03
CA ARG A 101 8.86 -18.48 -5.37
C ARG A 101 9.80 -17.28 -5.32
N ASP A 102 11.08 -17.47 -5.63
CA ASP A 102 12.08 -16.38 -5.60
C ASP A 102 11.72 -15.21 -6.51
N GLN A 103 11.21 -15.50 -7.71
CA GLN A 103 10.85 -14.50 -8.70
C GLN A 103 9.60 -13.68 -8.32
N GLY A 104 8.76 -14.15 -7.38
CA GLY A 104 7.44 -13.57 -7.13
C GLY A 104 6.39 -14.01 -8.15
N VAL A 105 5.17 -13.47 -8.03
CA VAL A 105 4.01 -13.85 -8.85
C VAL A 105 3.75 -12.79 -9.91
N GLY A 106 3.52 -13.22 -11.15
CA GLY A 106 3.26 -12.33 -12.28
C GLY A 106 1.85 -11.71 -12.25
N ARG A 107 1.71 -10.49 -12.75
CA ARG A 107 0.38 -9.82 -12.86
C ARG A 107 -0.65 -10.58 -13.70
N ASP A 108 -0.22 -11.25 -14.77
CA ASP A 108 -1.11 -11.99 -15.68
C ASP A 108 -1.59 -13.29 -15.02
N GLU A 109 -0.72 -13.91 -14.23
CA GLU A 109 -1.03 -15.07 -13.39
C GLU A 109 -2.06 -14.69 -12.32
N LEU A 110 -1.88 -13.56 -11.63
CA LEU A 110 -2.86 -13.03 -10.68
C LEU A 110 -4.23 -12.82 -11.33
N ALA A 111 -4.27 -12.19 -12.51
CA ALA A 111 -5.51 -11.97 -13.25
C ALA A 111 -6.22 -13.29 -13.59
N GLN A 112 -5.46 -14.29 -14.04
CA GLN A 112 -5.99 -15.60 -14.37
C GLN A 112 -6.51 -16.35 -13.13
N GLN A 113 -5.71 -16.41 -12.06
CA GLN A 113 -6.01 -17.22 -10.88
C GLN A 113 -7.13 -16.61 -10.03
N LEU A 114 -7.21 -15.28 -9.97
CA LEU A 114 -8.26 -14.57 -9.25
C LEU A 114 -9.51 -14.37 -10.11
N ASN A 115 -9.45 -14.67 -11.42
CA ASN A 115 -10.50 -14.40 -12.39
C ASN A 115 -10.93 -12.92 -12.38
N VAL A 116 -9.93 -12.02 -12.33
CA VAL A 116 -10.09 -10.57 -12.30
C VAL A 116 -9.41 -9.96 -13.53
N PRO A 117 -10.02 -8.99 -14.23
CA PRO A 117 -9.38 -8.33 -15.36
C PRO A 117 -8.02 -7.70 -14.99
N VAL A 118 -7.04 -7.80 -15.89
CA VAL A 118 -5.67 -7.28 -15.66
C VAL A 118 -5.66 -5.82 -15.26
N ASP A 119 -6.54 -4.98 -15.82
CA ASP A 119 -6.63 -3.56 -15.46
C ASP A 119 -6.95 -3.35 -13.97
N LYS A 120 -7.81 -4.20 -13.41
CA LYS A 120 -8.17 -4.16 -11.99
C LYS A 120 -7.09 -4.74 -11.09
N ILE A 121 -6.36 -5.74 -11.57
CA ILE A 121 -5.15 -6.23 -10.89
C ILE A 121 -4.09 -5.14 -10.84
N MET A 122 -3.85 -4.41 -11.94
CA MET A 122 -2.87 -3.32 -11.97
C MET A 122 -3.25 -2.15 -11.06
N GLU A 123 -4.53 -1.76 -11.03
CA GLU A 123 -5.05 -0.75 -10.09
C GLU A 123 -4.81 -1.18 -8.62
N SER A 124 -5.07 -2.46 -8.34
CA SER A 124 -4.88 -3.06 -7.03
C SER A 124 -3.40 -3.15 -6.62
N ILE A 125 -2.53 -3.59 -7.52
CA ILE A 125 -1.08 -3.64 -7.30
C ILE A 125 -0.56 -2.26 -6.96
N ARG A 126 -0.95 -1.24 -7.72
CA ARG A 126 -0.51 0.14 -7.47
C ARG A 126 -0.93 0.62 -6.09
N SER A 127 -2.19 0.39 -5.71
CA SER A 127 -2.72 0.71 -4.38
C SER A 127 -1.91 0.00 -3.28
N LEU A 128 -1.69 -1.30 -3.42
CA LEU A 128 -0.95 -2.11 -2.44
C LEU A 128 0.54 -1.72 -2.35
N GLU A 129 1.18 -1.32 -3.45
CA GLU A 129 2.56 -0.80 -3.45
C GLU A 129 2.65 0.57 -2.77
N GLU A 130 1.69 1.47 -3.04
CA GLU A 130 1.61 2.79 -2.39
C GLU A 130 1.44 2.65 -0.86
N GLU A 131 0.70 1.64 -0.42
CA GLU A 131 0.53 1.27 1.00
C GLU A 131 1.70 0.45 1.57
N GLY A 132 2.68 0.06 0.74
CA GLY A 132 3.85 -0.73 1.14
C GLY A 132 3.55 -2.18 1.51
N LEU A 133 2.39 -2.72 1.10
CA LEU A 133 1.95 -4.08 1.39
C LEU A 133 2.54 -5.12 0.44
N ILE A 134 2.94 -4.70 -0.75
CA ILE A 134 3.65 -5.52 -1.75
C ILE A 134 4.82 -4.75 -2.35
N TYR A 135 5.71 -5.45 -3.03
CA TYR A 135 6.80 -4.86 -3.81
C TYR A 135 7.10 -5.68 -5.07
N SER A 136 7.54 -5.02 -6.14
CA SER A 136 8.08 -5.65 -7.35
C SER A 136 9.43 -6.32 -7.08
N THR A 137 9.74 -7.44 -7.75
CA THR A 137 11.00 -8.18 -7.54
C THR A 137 12.12 -7.72 -8.48
N ILE A 138 12.60 -8.59 -9.37
CA ILE A 138 13.65 -8.30 -10.35
C ILE A 138 13.17 -7.44 -11.51
N ASP A 139 11.85 -7.39 -11.73
CA ASP A 139 11.18 -6.66 -12.80
C ASP A 139 9.87 -6.05 -12.29
N GLU A 140 9.26 -5.20 -13.12
CA GLU A 140 8.01 -4.50 -12.80
C GLU A 140 6.74 -5.35 -13.01
N TRP A 141 6.89 -6.65 -13.29
CA TRP A 141 5.78 -7.54 -13.63
C TRP A 141 5.53 -8.64 -12.59
N HIS A 142 6.48 -8.87 -11.68
CA HIS A 142 6.38 -9.87 -10.62
C HIS A 142 6.42 -9.22 -9.24
N TYR A 143 5.55 -9.69 -8.35
CA TYR A 143 5.31 -9.07 -7.05
C TYR A 143 5.39 -10.07 -5.90
N LYS A 144 5.75 -9.58 -4.71
CA LYS A 144 5.75 -10.31 -3.43
C LYS A 144 5.07 -9.49 -2.35
N SER A 145 4.50 -10.15 -1.34
CA SER A 145 3.98 -9.48 -0.16
C SER A 145 5.11 -9.04 0.77
N THR A 146 4.97 -7.86 1.37
CA THR A 146 5.88 -7.35 2.40
C THR A 146 5.70 -8.08 3.74
N GLY A 147 4.49 -8.58 4.02
CA GLY A 147 4.20 -9.44 5.17
C GLY A 147 4.50 -10.91 4.87
N ASN A 148 5.21 -11.59 5.79
CA ASN A 148 5.60 -13.01 5.77
C ASN A 148 6.65 -13.42 4.71
N GLY A 149 7.66 -12.57 4.49
CA GLY A 149 8.94 -12.97 3.85
C GLY A 149 9.96 -13.44 4.87
#